data_AF-A0A1Q9EX28-F1
#
_entry.id   AF-A0A1Q9EX28-F1
#
_cell.length_a   1.000
_cell.length_b   1.000
_cell.length_c   1.000
_cell.angle_alpha   90.00
_cell.angle_beta   90.00
_cell.angle_gamma   90.00
#
_symmetry.space_group_name_H-M   'P 1'
#
loop_
_entity.id
_entity.type
_entity.pdbx_description
1 polymer ?
#
loop_
_entity_poly.entity_id
_entity_poly.type
_entity_poly.pdbx_seq_one_letter_code
_entity_poly.pdbx_strand_id
1 'polypeptide(L)'
;MRALLRLLAAVTVLRCFVPGGRAFAGWRSPPQRLLTQKVRGMAEGGEKSGPIRLLFDNDRIRVSDFRLAPGDSFCARHDLPTVRWQVDPGRADRGAGPEDDTDKKVFFVEAGKEWQLRNIGESVYRQVIFEIKQPAKHTEEQVRDLLARAIYSTNVGSELLFENHLCRVWDFWLPPGGGSFEDVHHHVLDYAFVYVAPGRLLGSFHDGKPGLFDSVNKDGDVTWHALHFQAQRYSLRDATNKSSFTSRSLKG
;
A
#
# COMPACT_ATOMS: atom_id res chain seq x y z
N MET A 1 15.87 -14.04 23.12
CA MET A 1 15.42 -12.63 23.16
C MET A 1 15.24 -12.15 21.74
N ARG A 2 14.00 -12.05 21.25
CA ARG A 2 13.70 -11.64 19.87
C ARG A 2 13.61 -10.12 19.81
N ALA A 3 14.68 -9.48 19.35
CA ALA A 3 14.71 -8.08 18.99
C ALA A 3 14.62 -7.93 17.45
N LEU A 4 14.18 -6.74 17.02
CA LEU A 4 14.16 -6.15 15.67
C LEU A 4 12.80 -6.14 14.93
N LEU A 5 12.17 -4.95 14.92
CA LEU A 5 11.02 -4.52 14.10
C LEU A 5 11.13 -3.01 13.74
N ARG A 6 11.70 -2.64 12.58
CA ARG A 6 12.06 -1.25 12.17
C ARG A 6 11.14 -0.48 11.19
N LEU A 7 9.81 -0.60 11.20
CA LEU A 7 8.89 -0.07 10.16
C LEU A 7 9.17 1.31 9.48
N LEU A 8 8.88 1.42 8.17
CA LEU A 8 9.15 2.61 7.32
C LEU A 8 7.94 3.15 6.52
N ALA A 9 6.90 2.37 6.23
CA ALA A 9 5.65 2.82 5.59
C ALA A 9 4.47 1.83 5.74
N ALA A 10 3.23 2.29 5.85
CA ALA A 10 2.07 1.41 5.63
C ALA A 10 1.73 1.41 4.13
N VAL A 11 1.92 0.29 3.45
CA VAL A 11 1.41 0.10 2.09
C VAL A 11 0.02 -0.50 2.24
N THR A 12 -1.02 0.31 2.09
CA THR A 12 -2.38 -0.20 2.08
C THR A 12 -2.80 -0.46 0.64
N VAL A 13 -3.43 -1.58 0.42
CA VAL A 13 -3.77 -2.06 -0.90
C VAL A 13 -5.28 -2.27 -0.94
N LEU A 14 -5.96 -1.70 -1.93
CA LEU A 14 -7.42 -1.73 -2.02
C LEU A 14 -7.92 -2.54 -3.20
N ARG A 15 -8.90 -3.41 -2.94
CA ARG A 15 -9.70 -4.06 -3.98
C ARG A 15 -11.17 -3.66 -3.83
N CYS A 16 -11.68 -2.85 -4.76
CA CYS A 16 -13.11 -2.60 -4.91
C CYS A 16 -13.63 -3.38 -6.13
N PHE A 17 -14.68 -4.18 -5.96
CA PHE A 17 -15.37 -4.83 -7.07
C PHE A 17 -16.67 -4.10 -7.35
N VAL A 18 -16.89 -3.67 -8.59
CA VAL A 18 -18.19 -3.18 -9.06
C VAL A 18 -18.70 -4.13 -10.14
N PRO A 19 -19.80 -4.87 -9.92
CA PRO A 19 -20.46 -5.54 -11.02
C PRO A 19 -21.19 -4.48 -11.87
N GLY A 20 -20.74 -4.27 -13.12
CA GLY A 20 -21.60 -3.73 -14.19
C GLY A 20 -21.59 -2.23 -14.52
N GLY A 21 -20.47 -1.50 -14.42
CA GLY A 21 -20.43 -0.04 -14.74
C GLY A 21 -19.76 0.34 -16.07
N ARG A 22 -20.44 1.12 -16.92
CA ARG A 22 -19.93 1.69 -18.19
C ARG A 22 -18.88 2.80 -17.96
N ALA A 23 -17.93 2.92 -18.88
CA ALA A 23 -16.78 3.83 -18.82
C ALA A 23 -17.13 5.31 -19.12
N PHE A 24 -16.48 6.23 -18.38
CA PHE A 24 -16.42 7.66 -18.68
C PHE A 24 -14.98 8.08 -19.01
N ALA A 25 -14.82 8.97 -20.01
CA ALA A 25 -13.54 9.42 -20.54
C ALA A 25 -13.17 10.84 -20.04
N GLY A 26 -11.88 11.06 -19.76
CA GLY A 26 -11.27 12.40 -19.80
C GLY A 26 -10.54 12.86 -18.53
N TRP A 27 -9.33 12.35 -18.27
CA TRP A 27 -8.32 13.06 -17.45
C TRP A 27 -6.92 12.72 -17.99
N ARG A 28 -6.03 13.70 -18.12
CA ARG A 28 -4.62 13.51 -18.51
C ARG A 28 -3.70 13.91 -17.36
N SER A 29 -2.78 13.02 -16.99
CA SER A 29 -1.71 13.29 -16.02
C SER A 29 -0.49 13.92 -16.71
N PRO A 30 0.34 14.71 -16.01
CA PRO A 30 1.55 15.32 -16.57
C PRO A 30 2.66 14.29 -16.82
N PRO A 31 3.64 14.58 -17.70
CA PRO A 31 4.68 13.64 -18.08
C PRO A 31 5.70 13.45 -16.96
N GLN A 32 5.97 12.20 -16.59
CA GLN A 32 7.06 11.84 -15.68
C GLN A 32 8.28 11.38 -16.49
N ARG A 33 9.47 11.80 -16.05
CA ARG A 33 10.76 11.44 -16.65
C ARG A 33 11.13 10.03 -16.19
N LEU A 34 11.13 9.06 -17.11
CA LEU A 34 11.51 7.67 -16.82
C LEU A 34 13.00 7.59 -16.45
N LEU A 35 13.28 7.11 -15.24
CA LEU A 35 14.56 6.47 -14.91
C LEU A 35 14.51 5.05 -15.50
N THR A 36 15.25 4.83 -16.58
CA THR A 36 15.33 3.53 -17.26
C THR A 36 16.02 2.50 -16.36
N GLN A 37 15.25 1.57 -15.82
CA GLN A 37 15.77 0.27 -15.43
C GLN A 37 16.29 -0.39 -16.71
N LYS A 38 17.58 -0.76 -16.75
CA LYS A 38 18.20 -1.33 -17.95
C LYS A 38 17.75 -2.78 -18.10
N VAL A 39 16.50 -2.98 -18.53
CA VAL A 39 15.96 -4.29 -18.90
C VAL A 39 16.76 -4.74 -20.12
N ARG A 40 17.69 -5.68 -19.93
CA ARG A 40 18.52 -6.22 -21.00
C ARG A 40 17.72 -7.29 -21.74
N GLY A 41 16.73 -6.86 -22.53
CA GLY A 41 15.90 -7.73 -23.36
C GLY A 41 16.21 -7.55 -24.84
N MET A 42 16.72 -8.61 -25.47
CA MET A 42 16.86 -8.71 -26.92
C MET A 42 15.49 -9.03 -27.54
N ALA A 43 14.83 -8.07 -28.18
CA ALA A 43 13.74 -8.34 -29.11
C ALA A 43 13.63 -7.19 -30.11
N GLU A 44 13.79 -7.50 -31.40
CA GLU A 44 13.60 -6.57 -32.52
C GLU A 44 12.12 -6.58 -32.95
N GLY A 45 11.52 -5.39 -33.09
CA GLY A 45 10.27 -5.19 -33.82
C GLY A 45 9.03 -4.88 -32.97
N GLY A 46 8.84 -3.60 -32.62
CA GLY A 46 7.65 -3.04 -31.98
C GLY A 46 7.91 -2.60 -30.54
N GLU A 47 7.53 -1.37 -30.18
CA GLU A 47 7.63 -0.81 -28.83
C GLU A 47 6.65 -1.55 -27.89
N LYS A 48 6.96 -2.79 -27.58
CA LYS A 48 6.32 -3.53 -26.50
C LYS A 48 6.83 -2.89 -25.22
N SER A 49 5.99 -2.08 -24.56
CA SER A 49 6.22 -1.74 -23.16
C SER A 49 6.52 -3.05 -22.43
N GLY A 50 7.68 -3.13 -21.76
CA GLY A 50 8.08 -4.33 -21.04
C GLY A 50 7.03 -4.76 -20.01
N PRO A 51 7.24 -5.89 -19.31
CA PRO A 51 6.24 -6.43 -18.38
C PRO A 51 5.98 -5.54 -17.16
N ILE A 52 6.67 -4.40 -17.01
CA ILE A 52 6.54 -3.45 -15.90
C ILE A 52 5.97 -2.13 -16.42
N ARG A 53 4.84 -1.71 -15.85
CA ARG A 53 4.25 -0.39 -16.03
C ARG A 53 4.41 0.41 -14.74
N LEU A 54 5.04 1.59 -14.84
CA LEU A 54 5.11 2.54 -13.71
C LEU A 54 3.71 3.07 -13.39
N LEU A 55 3.32 3.02 -12.11
CA LEU A 55 2.06 3.58 -11.62
C LEU A 55 2.28 4.89 -10.85
N PHE A 56 3.33 4.95 -10.02
CA PHE A 56 3.63 6.09 -9.17
C PHE A 56 5.11 6.14 -8.81
N ASP A 57 5.67 7.35 -8.69
CA ASP A 57 7.05 7.57 -8.24
C ASP A 57 7.12 8.88 -7.43
N ASN A 58 7.71 8.81 -6.23
CA ASN A 58 8.08 9.97 -5.43
C ASN A 58 9.45 9.72 -4.76
N ASP A 59 9.92 10.62 -3.90
CA ASP A 59 11.25 10.46 -3.28
C ASP A 59 11.38 9.24 -2.35
N ARG A 60 10.28 8.68 -1.83
CA ARG A 60 10.27 7.58 -0.86
C ARG A 60 9.97 6.22 -1.48
N ILE A 61 9.05 6.15 -2.43
CA ILE A 61 8.58 4.90 -3.02
C ILE A 61 8.39 5.02 -4.53
N ARG A 62 8.56 3.89 -5.22
CA ARG A 62 8.06 3.68 -6.58
C ARG A 62 7.09 2.50 -6.60
N VAL A 63 5.96 2.66 -7.26
CA VAL A 63 4.92 1.64 -7.41
C VAL A 63 4.78 1.28 -8.89
N SER A 64 4.83 0.00 -9.20
CA SER A 64 4.71 -0.50 -10.57
C SER A 64 3.77 -1.71 -10.65
N ASP A 65 3.04 -1.83 -11.76
CA ASP A 65 2.23 -3.00 -12.14
C ASP A 65 3.08 -3.90 -13.03
N PHE A 66 3.37 -5.11 -12.55
CA PHE A 66 4.08 -6.14 -13.29
C PHE A 66 3.11 -7.17 -13.82
N ARG A 67 3.14 -7.43 -15.13
CA ARG A 67 2.30 -8.40 -15.82
C ARG A 67 3.15 -9.25 -16.76
N LEU A 68 3.13 -10.56 -16.56
CA LEU A 68 3.86 -11.53 -17.37
C LEU A 68 2.88 -12.49 -18.04
N ALA A 69 2.88 -12.55 -19.37
CA ALA A 69 1.96 -13.41 -20.12
C ALA A 69 2.29 -14.90 -19.89
N PRO A 70 1.34 -15.83 -20.10
CA PRO A 70 1.60 -17.26 -20.05
C PRO A 70 2.81 -17.66 -20.93
N GLY A 71 3.74 -18.41 -20.35
CA GLY A 71 4.95 -18.89 -21.03
C GLY A 71 6.14 -17.92 -21.03
N ASP A 72 5.91 -16.63 -20.78
CA ASP A 72 6.96 -15.61 -20.75
C ASP A 72 7.86 -15.75 -19.50
N SER A 73 9.09 -15.24 -19.63
CA SER A 73 10.09 -15.18 -18.56
C SER A 73 10.59 -13.75 -18.35
N PHE A 74 10.95 -13.45 -17.11
CA PHE A 74 11.51 -12.18 -16.68
C PHE A 74 12.69 -12.39 -15.73
N CYS A 75 13.75 -11.60 -15.90
CA CYS A 75 14.89 -11.57 -15.00
C CYS A 75 15.24 -10.10 -14.72
N ALA A 76 15.43 -9.76 -13.45
CA ALA A 76 15.89 -8.45 -13.03
C ALA A 76 16.80 -8.55 -11.80
N ARG A 77 17.66 -7.54 -11.64
CA ARG A 77 18.36 -7.29 -10.38
C ARG A 77 17.68 -6.12 -9.68
N HIS A 78 17.35 -6.29 -8.41
CA HIS A 78 16.72 -5.25 -7.62
C HIS A 78 17.80 -4.36 -7.01
N ASP A 79 17.90 -3.10 -7.44
CA ASP A 79 18.85 -2.15 -6.85
C ASP A 79 18.36 -1.59 -5.51
N LEU A 80 17.05 -1.66 -5.27
CA LEU A 80 16.36 -1.20 -4.07
C LEU A 80 15.63 -2.36 -3.40
N PRO A 81 15.38 -2.31 -2.08
CA PRO A 81 14.50 -3.27 -1.43
C PRO A 81 13.09 -3.16 -2.02
N THR A 82 12.47 -4.31 -2.31
CA THR A 82 11.14 -4.35 -2.90
C THR A 82 10.17 -5.20 -2.11
N VAL A 83 8.94 -4.73 -2.00
CA VAL A 83 7.79 -5.53 -1.57
C VAL A 83 7.02 -5.90 -2.82
N ARG A 84 6.65 -7.17 -2.97
CA ARG A 84 5.94 -7.68 -4.14
C ARG A 84 4.66 -8.34 -3.65
N TRP A 85 3.54 -7.87 -4.18
CA TRP A 85 2.22 -8.35 -3.85
C TRP A 85 1.60 -9.02 -5.07
N GLN A 86 1.26 -10.30 -4.94
CA GLN A 86 0.58 -11.09 -5.95
C GLN A 86 -0.88 -10.66 -6.06
N VAL A 87 -1.27 -10.23 -7.28
CA VAL A 87 -2.65 -9.89 -7.62
C VAL A 87 -3.21 -11.06 -8.41
N ASP A 88 -4.24 -11.71 -7.88
CA ASP A 88 -4.84 -12.93 -8.41
C ASP A 88 -3.96 -14.18 -8.29
N PRO A 89 -4.59 -15.38 -8.22
CA PRO A 89 -3.83 -16.62 -8.26
C PRO A 89 -3.02 -16.73 -9.54
N GLY A 90 -1.78 -17.20 -9.42
CA GLY A 90 -0.87 -17.38 -10.54
C GLY A 90 0.03 -18.59 -10.32
N ARG A 91 0.69 -19.06 -11.38
CA ARG A 91 1.63 -20.17 -11.29
C ARG A 91 2.94 -19.79 -11.95
N ALA A 92 4.04 -19.90 -11.22
CA ALA A 92 5.33 -19.44 -11.70
C ALA A 92 6.47 -20.39 -11.32
N ASP A 93 7.55 -20.36 -12.10
CA ASP A 93 8.81 -21.02 -11.79
C ASP A 93 9.88 -19.95 -11.55
N ARG A 94 10.54 -20.05 -10.39
CA ARG A 94 11.60 -19.12 -9.93
C ARG A 94 12.99 -19.74 -9.95
N GLY A 95 13.15 -20.88 -10.62
CA GLY A 95 14.38 -21.68 -10.66
C GLY A 95 14.50 -22.71 -9.53
N ALA A 96 13.58 -22.69 -8.56
CA ALA A 96 13.46 -23.70 -7.50
C ALA A 96 12.37 -24.75 -7.81
N GLY A 97 11.76 -24.66 -9.00
CA GLY A 97 10.63 -25.48 -9.40
C GLY A 97 9.32 -24.68 -9.48
N PRO A 98 8.25 -25.31 -9.97
CA PRO A 98 6.93 -24.71 -10.12
C PRO A 98 6.30 -24.43 -8.75
N GLU A 99 5.75 -23.23 -8.60
CA GLU A 99 5.05 -22.79 -7.39
C GLU A 99 3.70 -22.16 -7.75
N ASP A 100 2.66 -22.53 -7.02
CA ASP A 100 1.35 -21.87 -7.07
C ASP A 100 1.40 -20.67 -6.12
N ASP A 101 1.27 -19.47 -6.67
CA ASP A 101 1.12 -18.25 -5.87
C ASP A 101 -0.37 -17.99 -5.67
N THR A 102 -0.78 -18.01 -4.40
CA THR A 102 -2.14 -17.66 -4.02
C THR A 102 -2.38 -16.16 -4.20
N ASP A 103 -3.65 -15.78 -4.43
CA ASP A 103 -4.06 -14.38 -4.33
C ASP A 103 -3.59 -13.79 -3.00
N LYS A 104 -3.21 -12.51 -3.02
CA LYS A 104 -2.72 -11.76 -1.86
C LYS A 104 -1.39 -12.23 -1.25
N LYS A 105 -0.68 -13.16 -1.88
CA LYS A 105 0.67 -13.52 -1.42
C LYS A 105 1.58 -12.30 -1.49
N VAL A 106 2.21 -11.95 -0.37
CA VAL A 106 3.18 -10.84 -0.28
C VAL A 106 4.53 -11.40 0.14
N PHE A 107 5.59 -10.92 -0.51
CA PHE A 107 6.96 -11.25 -0.12
C PHE A 107 7.88 -10.05 -0.32
N PHE A 108 9.05 -10.12 0.32
CA PHE A 108 10.05 -9.06 0.33
C PHE A 108 11.34 -9.55 -0.34
N VAL A 109 11.92 -8.71 -1.18
CA VAL A 109 13.19 -8.95 -1.86
C VAL A 109 14.17 -7.87 -1.45
N GLU A 110 15.27 -8.30 -0.82
CA GLU A 110 16.36 -7.40 -0.42
C GLU A 110 17.04 -6.73 -1.62
N ALA A 111 17.61 -5.55 -1.40
CA ALA A 111 18.43 -4.87 -2.40
C ALA A 111 19.63 -5.74 -2.82
N GLY A 112 20.04 -5.61 -4.07
CA GLY A 112 21.11 -6.36 -4.70
C GLY A 112 20.76 -7.78 -5.14
N LYS A 113 19.58 -8.31 -4.77
CA LYS A 113 19.16 -9.66 -5.15
C LYS A 113 18.72 -9.74 -6.60
N GLU A 114 19.06 -10.86 -7.24
CA GLU A 114 18.51 -11.23 -8.54
C GLU A 114 17.15 -11.88 -8.35
N TRP A 115 16.27 -11.63 -9.31
CA TRP A 115 14.94 -12.18 -9.36
C TRP A 115 14.69 -12.74 -10.76
N GLN A 116 14.32 -14.01 -10.81
CA GLN A 116 13.97 -14.71 -12.04
C GLN A 116 12.58 -15.30 -11.87
N LEU A 117 11.79 -15.21 -12.92
CA LEU A 117 10.41 -15.66 -12.91
C LEU A 117 10.02 -16.09 -14.32
N ARG A 118 9.42 -17.27 -14.44
CA ARG A 118 8.70 -17.70 -15.62
C ARG A 118 7.25 -17.92 -15.26
N ASN A 119 6.33 -17.35 -16.02
CA ASN A 119 4.92 -17.67 -15.87
C ASN A 119 4.65 -19.02 -16.55
N ILE A 120 4.33 -20.03 -15.75
CA ILE A 120 4.02 -21.40 -16.22
C ILE A 120 2.52 -21.72 -16.08
N GLY A 121 1.72 -20.73 -15.67
CA GLY A 121 0.27 -20.81 -15.62
C GLY A 121 -0.38 -20.48 -16.96
N GLU A 122 -1.70 -20.58 -16.98
CA GLU A 122 -2.55 -20.32 -18.16
C GLU A 122 -3.06 -18.86 -18.20
N SER A 123 -2.92 -18.11 -17.10
CA SER A 123 -3.36 -16.73 -16.96
C SER A 123 -2.17 -15.76 -16.88
N VAL A 124 -2.43 -14.46 -17.02
CA VAL A 124 -1.41 -13.43 -16.78
C VAL A 124 -1.00 -13.47 -15.31
N TYR A 125 0.31 -13.61 -15.07
CA TYR A 125 0.88 -13.47 -13.74
C TYR A 125 1.04 -11.99 -13.42
N ARG A 126 0.33 -11.50 -12.39
CA ARG A 126 0.28 -10.08 -12.05
C ARG A 126 0.79 -9.79 -10.64
N GLN A 127 1.60 -8.75 -10.51
CA GLN A 127 2.08 -8.26 -9.22
C GLN A 127 2.09 -6.75 -9.15
N VAL A 128 1.82 -6.19 -7.98
CA VAL A 128 2.21 -4.82 -7.67
C VAL A 128 3.56 -4.85 -6.97
N ILE A 129 4.51 -4.07 -7.48
CA ILE A 129 5.86 -3.94 -6.94
C ILE A 129 6.00 -2.57 -6.28
N PHE A 130 6.47 -2.56 -5.04
CA PHE A 130 6.82 -1.37 -4.29
C PHE A 130 8.33 -1.34 -4.08
N GLU A 131 9.04 -0.42 -4.75
CA GLU A 131 10.46 -0.17 -4.49
C GLU A 131 10.60 0.92 -3.42
N ILE A 132 11.36 0.62 -2.36
CA ILE A 132 11.56 1.53 -1.24
C ILE A 132 12.88 2.30 -1.45
N LYS A 133 12.77 3.59 -1.75
CA LYS A 133 13.88 4.44 -2.22
C LYS A 133 14.69 5.08 -1.09
N GLN A 134 14.11 5.18 0.11
CA GLN A 134 14.73 5.81 1.28
C GLN A 134 14.75 4.88 2.49
N PRO A 135 15.66 5.10 3.46
CA PRO A 135 15.64 4.44 4.77
C PRO A 135 14.42 4.80 5.64
N ALA A 136 14.34 4.10 6.78
CA ALA A 136 13.28 4.24 7.79
C ALA A 136 13.14 5.71 8.20
N LYS A 137 11.94 6.29 8.03
CA LYS A 137 11.67 7.66 8.51
C LYS A 137 11.64 7.71 10.03
N HIS A 138 11.21 6.62 10.65
CA HIS A 138 11.01 6.50 12.07
C HIS A 138 11.80 5.30 12.60
N THR A 139 12.27 5.39 13.84
CA THR A 139 12.82 4.25 14.57
C THR A 139 11.70 3.31 15.03
N GLU A 140 12.03 2.08 15.45
CA GLU A 140 11.05 1.13 15.99
C GLU A 140 10.24 1.72 17.15
N GLU A 141 10.94 2.41 18.05
CA GLU A 141 10.38 3.05 19.23
C GLU A 141 9.43 4.18 18.82
N GLN A 142 9.85 5.03 17.87
CA GLN A 142 8.99 6.08 17.34
C GLN A 142 7.74 5.53 16.66
N VAL A 143 7.86 4.43 15.90
CA VAL A 143 6.70 3.76 15.29
C VAL A 143 5.77 3.24 16.39
N ARG A 144 6.30 2.58 17.41
CA ARG A 144 5.51 2.08 18.54
C ARG A 144 4.77 3.21 19.25
N ASP A 145 5.45 4.33 19.50
CA ASP A 145 4.86 5.52 20.12
C ASP A 145 3.81 6.19 19.24
N LEU A 146 4.00 6.22 17.92
CA LEU A 146 2.99 6.72 16.98
C LEU A 146 1.75 5.84 16.97
N LEU A 147 1.92 4.51 16.94
CA LEU A 147 0.83 3.55 16.99
C LEU A 147 0.08 3.62 18.34
N ALA A 148 0.80 3.72 19.45
CA ALA A 148 0.22 3.80 20.80
C ALA A 148 -0.55 5.10 21.06
N ARG A 149 -0.24 6.18 20.34
CA ARG A 149 -0.95 7.48 20.44
C ARG A 149 -2.16 7.57 19.51
N ALA A 150 -2.44 6.56 18.70
CA ALA A 150 -3.59 6.57 17.83
C ALA A 150 -4.90 6.58 18.65
N ILE A 151 -5.83 7.46 18.28
CA ILE A 151 -7.15 7.57 18.93
C ILE A 151 -8.06 6.40 18.53
N TYR A 152 -7.89 5.89 17.31
CA TYR A 152 -8.59 4.72 16.77
C TYR A 152 -7.61 3.60 16.46
N SER A 153 -8.14 2.44 16.07
CA SER A 153 -7.31 1.32 15.61
C SER A 153 -6.37 1.76 14.49
N THR A 154 -5.16 1.19 14.46
CA THR A 154 -4.17 1.40 13.38
C THR A 154 -4.18 0.24 12.38
N ASN A 155 -5.22 -0.61 12.45
CA ASN A 155 -5.51 -1.62 11.45
C ASN A 155 -6.30 -0.94 10.34
N VAL A 156 -5.59 -0.60 9.26
CA VAL A 156 -6.09 0.25 8.17
C VAL A 156 -6.67 -0.57 7.01
N GLY A 157 -6.98 -1.83 7.23
CA GLY A 157 -7.47 -2.77 6.23
C GLY A 157 -8.17 -3.98 6.84
N SER A 158 -8.69 -4.85 5.99
CA SER A 158 -9.40 -6.06 6.36
C SER A 158 -8.46 -7.16 6.87
N GLU A 159 -7.23 -7.21 6.33
CA GLU A 159 -6.25 -8.26 6.66
C GLU A 159 -4.82 -7.72 6.56
N LEU A 160 -3.98 -8.02 7.57
CA LEU A 160 -2.55 -7.74 7.50
C LEU A 160 -1.86 -8.88 6.74
N LEU A 161 -1.41 -8.61 5.52
CA LEU A 161 -0.77 -9.61 4.66
C LEU A 161 0.71 -9.80 4.98
N PHE A 162 1.39 -8.72 5.36
CA PHE A 162 2.84 -8.73 5.58
C PHE A 162 3.26 -7.59 6.49
N GLU A 163 4.26 -7.83 7.34
CA GLU A 163 4.87 -6.79 8.15
C GLU A 163 6.36 -7.05 8.33
N ASN A 164 7.17 -6.02 8.13
CA ASN A 164 8.56 -6.01 8.53
C ASN A 164 8.97 -4.61 9.01
N HIS A 165 10.15 -4.52 9.62
CA HIS A 165 11.25 -3.94 8.88
C HIS A 165 11.09 -2.55 8.26
N LEU A 166 10.38 -2.46 7.15
CA LEU A 166 10.26 -1.27 6.34
C LEU A 166 8.79 -1.01 6.00
N CYS A 167 7.90 -1.99 6.16
CA CYS A 167 6.51 -1.76 5.80
C CYS A 167 5.52 -2.69 6.46
N ARG A 168 4.27 -2.26 6.43
CA ARG A 168 3.08 -3.10 6.62
C ARG A 168 2.30 -3.14 5.33
N VAL A 169 1.93 -4.32 4.86
CA VAL A 169 1.02 -4.49 3.72
C VAL A 169 -0.32 -4.96 4.23
N TRP A 170 -1.35 -4.16 3.96
CA TRP A 170 -2.73 -4.47 4.32
C TRP A 170 -3.54 -4.73 3.07
N ASP A 171 -4.30 -5.83 3.05
CA ASP A 171 -5.44 -5.94 2.16
C ASP A 171 -6.58 -5.10 2.71
N PHE A 172 -7.28 -4.41 1.83
CA PHE A 172 -8.52 -3.75 2.14
C PHE A 172 -9.55 -4.18 1.12
N TRP A 173 -10.64 -4.71 1.62
CA TRP A 173 -11.79 -5.08 0.84
C TRP A 173 -13.07 -4.65 1.53
N LEU A 174 -13.98 -4.07 0.75
CA LEU A 174 -15.35 -3.80 1.17
C LEU A 174 -16.30 -4.30 0.08
N PRO A 175 -17.41 -4.97 0.46
CA PRO A 175 -18.48 -5.24 -0.49
C PRO A 175 -19.15 -3.91 -0.91
N PRO A 176 -19.85 -3.86 -2.06
CA PRO A 176 -20.64 -2.70 -2.43
C PRO A 176 -21.60 -2.27 -1.32
N GLY A 177 -21.56 -0.99 -0.94
CA GLY A 177 -22.35 -0.44 0.17
C GLY A 177 -21.85 -0.84 1.57
N GLY A 178 -20.75 -1.57 1.66
CA GLY A 178 -20.10 -1.94 2.92
C GLY A 178 -19.35 -0.78 3.58
N GLY A 179 -18.83 -1.07 4.77
CA GLY A 179 -18.21 -0.10 5.68
C GLY A 179 -19.10 0.16 6.89
N SER A 180 -18.49 0.31 8.07
CA SER A 180 -19.17 0.63 9.32
C SER A 180 -18.49 1.83 9.99
N PHE A 181 -19.27 2.67 10.67
CA PHE A 181 -18.72 3.71 11.56
C PHE A 181 -18.04 3.12 12.80
N GLU A 182 -18.20 1.83 13.06
CA GLU A 182 -17.49 1.12 14.12
C GLU A 182 -16.07 0.72 13.70
N ASP A 183 -15.81 0.65 12.38
CA ASP A 183 -14.52 0.26 11.79
C ASP A 183 -13.64 1.47 11.43
N VAL A 184 -13.68 2.50 12.28
CA VAL A 184 -12.82 3.69 12.12
C VAL A 184 -11.38 3.33 12.46
N HIS A 185 -10.46 3.77 11.61
CA HIS A 185 -9.04 3.61 11.81
C HIS A 185 -8.28 4.93 11.66
N HIS A 186 -7.07 4.95 12.18
CA HIS A 186 -6.21 6.13 12.18
C HIS A 186 -4.88 5.79 11.49
N HIS A 187 -4.62 6.50 10.39
CA HIS A 187 -3.31 6.46 9.75
C HIS A 187 -2.33 7.33 10.55
N VAL A 188 -1.28 6.71 11.09
CA VAL A 188 -0.22 7.39 11.87
C VAL A 188 1.17 7.29 11.23
N LEU A 189 1.28 6.60 10.09
CA LEU A 189 2.49 6.47 9.28
C LEU A 189 2.19 6.86 7.83
N ASP A 190 3.21 7.28 7.07
CA ASP A 190 3.07 7.55 5.64
C ASP A 190 2.53 6.30 4.90
N TYR A 191 1.64 6.52 3.93
CA TYR A 191 1.03 5.39 3.21
C TYR A 191 0.76 5.65 1.74
N ALA A 192 0.77 4.55 0.97
CA ALA A 192 0.25 4.48 -0.37
C ALA A 192 -1.06 3.67 -0.36
N PHE A 193 -2.03 4.08 -1.16
CA PHE A 193 -3.17 3.26 -1.57
C PHE A 193 -3.01 2.87 -3.03
N VAL A 194 -3.05 1.57 -3.33
CA VAL A 194 -3.05 1.07 -4.72
C VAL A 194 -4.36 0.34 -5.00
N TYR A 195 -5.02 0.72 -6.09
CA TYR A 195 -6.27 0.11 -6.53
C TYR A 195 -5.98 -0.95 -7.59
N VAL A 196 -6.40 -2.21 -7.38
CA VAL A 196 -6.22 -3.30 -8.38
C VAL A 196 -7.51 -3.73 -9.05
N ALA A 197 -8.58 -2.97 -8.81
CA ALA A 197 -9.86 -3.14 -9.44
C ALA A 197 -10.60 -1.78 -9.41
N PRO A 198 -11.41 -1.48 -10.45
CA PRO A 198 -12.15 -0.24 -10.51
C PRO A 198 -13.24 -0.20 -9.42
N GLY A 199 -13.41 0.97 -8.80
CA GLY A 199 -14.47 1.17 -7.81
C GLY A 199 -14.57 2.59 -7.30
N ARG A 200 -15.52 2.81 -6.38
CA ARG A 200 -15.73 4.09 -5.72
C ARG A 200 -15.66 3.91 -4.21
N LEU A 201 -14.87 4.72 -3.53
CA LEU A 201 -14.75 4.72 -2.08
C LEU A 201 -15.20 6.09 -1.54
N LEU A 202 -16.08 6.05 -0.55
CA LEU A 202 -16.55 7.24 0.16
C LEU A 202 -15.92 7.26 1.55
N GLY A 203 -15.31 8.38 1.90
CA GLY A 203 -14.79 8.64 3.23
C GLY A 203 -15.76 9.49 4.04
N SER A 204 -15.93 9.14 5.32
CA SER A 204 -16.61 9.97 6.31
C SER A 204 -15.62 10.45 7.36
N PHE A 205 -15.89 11.61 7.95
CA PHE A 205 -15.18 12.07 9.13
C PHE A 205 -15.47 11.15 10.32
N HIS A 206 -14.63 11.23 11.36
CA HIS A 206 -14.76 10.41 12.55
C HIS A 206 -16.05 10.68 13.35
N ASP A 207 -16.75 11.79 13.10
CA ASP A 207 -18.08 12.10 13.64
C ASP A 207 -19.22 11.55 12.77
N GLY A 208 -18.88 10.74 11.76
CA GLY A 208 -19.82 10.12 10.82
C GLY A 208 -20.29 11.05 9.69
N LYS A 209 -19.91 12.33 9.68
CA LYS A 209 -20.30 13.22 8.58
C LYS A 209 -19.65 12.76 7.28
N PRO A 210 -20.41 12.64 6.17
CA PRO A 210 -19.85 12.26 4.89
C PRO A 210 -18.93 13.37 4.35
N GLY A 211 -18.11 13.01 3.36
CA GLY A 211 -17.35 14.00 2.59
C GLY A 211 -15.90 14.19 3.05
N LEU A 212 -15.33 13.22 3.78
CA LEU A 212 -13.87 13.20 3.98
C LEU A 212 -13.16 13.01 2.62
N PHE A 213 -13.70 12.12 1.78
CA PHE A 213 -13.32 12.01 0.37
C PHE A 213 -14.42 11.29 -0.43
N ASP A 214 -14.39 11.44 -1.75
CA ASP A 214 -15.22 10.70 -2.70
C ASP A 214 -14.35 10.35 -3.91
N SER A 215 -13.82 9.14 -3.90
CA SER A 215 -12.79 8.71 -4.84
C SER A 215 -13.35 7.67 -5.80
N VAL A 216 -13.38 8.00 -7.10
CA VAL A 216 -13.64 7.03 -8.18
C VAL A 216 -12.30 6.61 -8.76
N ASN A 217 -11.96 5.34 -8.63
CA ASN A 217 -10.64 4.82 -8.91
C ASN A 217 -10.70 3.73 -9.97
N LYS A 218 -9.64 3.64 -10.77
CA LYS A 218 -9.41 2.63 -11.80
C LYS A 218 -8.38 1.62 -11.34
N ASP A 219 -8.30 0.50 -12.06
CA ASP A 219 -7.20 -0.45 -11.92
C ASP A 219 -5.85 0.25 -12.19
N GLY A 220 -4.94 0.14 -11.23
CA GLY A 220 -3.62 0.75 -11.23
C GLY A 220 -3.56 2.19 -10.69
N ASP A 221 -4.66 2.78 -10.23
CA ASP A 221 -4.60 4.09 -9.58
C ASP A 221 -3.81 3.99 -8.26
N VAL A 222 -3.06 5.03 -7.94
CA VAL A 222 -2.25 5.12 -6.73
C VAL A 222 -2.45 6.48 -6.08
N THR A 223 -2.73 6.51 -4.78
CA THR A 223 -2.66 7.73 -3.97
C THR A 223 -1.56 7.61 -2.92
N TRP A 224 -0.88 8.70 -2.64
CA TRP A 224 0.17 8.77 -1.63
C TRP A 224 -0.16 9.83 -0.59
N HIS A 225 0.02 9.49 0.67
CA HIS A 225 -0.26 10.35 1.81
C HIS A 225 0.98 10.43 2.68
N ALA A 226 1.73 11.52 2.52
CA ALA A 226 2.81 11.87 3.44
C ALA A 226 2.20 12.46 4.72
N LEU A 227 2.36 11.77 5.84
CA LEU A 227 1.97 12.28 7.14
C LEU A 227 3.14 13.08 7.70
N HIS A 228 2.96 14.38 7.71
CA HIS A 228 3.80 15.26 8.50
C HIS A 228 3.28 15.17 9.93
N PHE A 229 3.95 14.37 10.76
CA PHE A 229 3.81 14.56 12.20
C PHE A 229 4.42 15.92 12.49
N GLN A 230 3.62 16.98 12.39
CA GLN A 230 3.91 18.17 13.15
C GLN A 230 4.02 17.65 14.58
N ALA A 231 5.19 17.79 15.18
CA ALA A 231 5.29 17.73 16.63
C ALA A 231 4.44 18.90 17.14
N GLN A 232 3.11 18.77 17.06
CA GLN A 232 2.20 19.54 17.86
C GLN A 232 2.70 19.25 19.25
N ARG A 233 3.38 20.25 19.80
CA ARG A 233 3.55 20.43 21.22
C ARG A 233 2.13 20.42 21.78
N TYR A 234 1.54 19.24 21.94
CA TYR A 234 0.65 18.96 23.05
C TYR A 234 1.54 19.10 24.27
N SER A 235 1.78 20.37 24.61
CA SER A 235 2.31 20.77 25.88
C SER A 235 1.35 20.14 26.88
N LEU A 236 1.88 19.23 27.69
CA LEU A 236 1.18 18.59 28.81
C LEU A 236 0.47 19.58 29.77
N ARG A 237 0.62 20.90 29.56
CA ARG A 237 -0.10 21.94 30.31
C ARG A 237 -1.62 21.92 30.13
N ASP A 238 -2.18 21.33 29.06
CA ASP A 238 -3.64 21.26 28.91
C ASP A 238 -4.27 20.05 29.62
N ALA A 239 -3.47 19.07 30.06
CA ALA A 239 -3.95 17.92 30.82
C ALA A 239 -4.13 18.22 32.33
N THR A 240 -3.55 19.31 32.83
CA THR A 240 -3.69 19.70 34.24
C THR A 240 -4.96 20.52 34.55
N ASN A 241 -5.79 20.85 33.56
CA ASN A 241 -6.97 21.70 33.77
C ASN A 241 -8.31 20.94 33.90
N LYS A 242 -8.27 19.63 34.21
CA LYS A 242 -9.48 18.79 34.44
C LYS A 242 -9.70 18.32 35.89
N SER A 243 -9.02 18.91 36.88
CA SER A 243 -9.21 18.54 38.30
C SER A 243 -10.15 19.45 39.12
N SER A 244 -10.79 20.45 38.52
CA SER A 244 -11.75 21.33 39.23
C SER A 244 -13.22 20.99 38.92
N PHE A 245 -13.62 19.73 39.15
CA PHE A 245 -15.03 19.40 39.35
C PHE A 245 -15.29 19.20 40.84
N THR A 246 -15.32 20.31 41.58
CA THR A 246 -15.79 20.31 42.97
C THR A 246 -17.29 20.00 42.99
N SER A 247 -17.64 18.91 43.65
CA SER A 247 -19.00 18.54 44.00
C SER A 247 -19.68 19.66 44.79
N ARG A 248 -20.68 20.32 44.19
CA ARG A 248 -21.65 21.10 44.95
C ARG A 248 -22.58 20.10 45.65
N SER A 249 -22.43 20.01 46.97
CA SER A 249 -23.40 19.42 47.87
C SER A 249 -24.76 20.11 47.68
N LEU A 250 -25.76 19.35 47.25
CA LEU A 250 -27.17 19.72 47.38
C LEU A 250 -27.55 19.51 48.84
N LYS A 251 -27.77 20.62 49.55
CA LYS A 251 -28.62 20.64 50.75
C LYS A 251 -30.00 21.11 50.31
N GLY A 252 -30.98 20.25 50.48
CA GLY A 252 -32.41 20.48 50.39
C GLY A 252 -33.09 19.39 51.19
#